data_AF-A0A3E0MWU6-F1
#
_entry.id   AF-A0A3E0MWU6-F1
#
_cell.length_a   1.000
_cell.length_b   1.000
_cell.length_c   1.000
_cell.angle_alpha   90.00
_cell.angle_beta   90.00
_cell.angle_gamma   90.00
#
_symmetry.space_group_name_H-M   'P 1'
#
loop_
_entity.id
_entity.type
_entity.pdbx_description
1 polymer ?
#
loop_
_entity_poly.entity_id
_entity_poly.type
_entity_poly.pdbx_seq_one_letter_code
_entity_poly.pdbx_strand_id
1 'polypeptide(L)' 'RMQEDAALLDATMVVGVRFASSMITQGVSEMVAWGTAVGPDQD' A
#
# COMPACT_ATOMS: atom_id res chain seq x y z
N ARG A 1 -5.79 1.24 4.30
CA ARG A 1 -5.39 -0.17 4.34
C ARG A 1 -3.88 -0.29 4.21
N MET A 2 -3.25 -0.17 3.03
CA MET A 2 -1.78 -0.35 2.85
C MET A 2 -0.88 0.30 3.93
N GLN A 3 -1.12 1.56 4.32
CA GLN A 3 -0.34 2.21 5.37
C GLN A 3 -0.58 1.63 6.77
N GLU A 4 -1.82 1.29 7.09
CA GLU A 4 -2.17 0.62 8.36
C GLU A 4 -1.52 -0.77 8.40
N ASP A 5 -1.54 -1.50 7.28
CA ASP A 5 -0.90 -2.82 7.16
C ASP A 5 0.62 -2.72 7.32
N ALA A 6 1.25 -1.67 6.77
CA ALA A 6 2.68 -1.41 6.95
C ALA A 6 3.01 -1.03 8.41
N ALA A 7 2.16 -0.26 9.08
CA ALA A 7 2.35 0.09 10.48
C ALA A 7 2.31 -1.14 11.41
N LEU A 8 1.52 -2.16 11.08
CA LEU A 8 1.51 -3.44 11.80
C LEU A 8 2.82 -4.24 11.68
N LEU A 9 3.69 -3.88 10.74
CA LEU A 9 5.02 -4.47 10.52
C LEU A 9 6.14 -3.62 11.13
N ASP A 10 5.81 -2.64 11.98
CA ASP A 10 6.73 -1.62 12.50
C ASP A 10 7.48 -0.85 11.39
N ALA A 11 6.89 -0.81 10.19
CA ALA A 11 7.46 -0.06 9.09
C ALA A 11 7.27 1.44 9.32
N THR A 12 8.31 2.22 9.02
CA THR A 12 8.28 3.68 9.10
C THR A 12 7.93 4.32 7.76
N MET A 13 7.99 3.55 6.67
CA MET A 13 7.72 4.01 5.32
C MET A 13 7.19 2.89 4.42
N VAL A 14 6.45 3.25 3.36
CA VAL A 14 6.21 2.40 2.20
C VAL A 14 6.90 3.01 0.97
N VAL A 15 7.85 2.28 0.37
CA VAL A 15 8.60 2.72 -0.81
C VAL A 15 8.11 2.03 -2.08
N GLY A 16 8.43 2.63 -3.23
CA GLY A 16 8.09 2.04 -4.53
C GLY A 16 6.57 1.92 -4.77
N VAL A 17 5.79 2.85 -4.19
CA VAL A 17 4.33 2.81 -4.24
C VAL A 17 3.84 2.84 -5.69
N ARG A 18 2.96 1.89 -5.99
CA ARG A 18 2.21 1.82 -7.25
C ARG A 18 0.73 1.65 -6.92
N PHE A 19 -0.10 2.10 -7.84
CA PHE A 19 -1.53 1.84 -7.78
C PHE A 19 -2.06 1.54 -9.17
N ALA A 20 -3.13 0.77 -9.20
CA ALA A 20 -3.92 0.51 -10.39
C ALA A 20 -5.40 0.72 -10.08
N SER A 21 -6.16 1.07 -11.10
CA SER A 21 -7.61 1.15 -11.03
C SER A 21 -8.23 0.40 -12.19
N SER A 22 -9.38 -0.22 -11.94
CA SER A 22 -10.18 -0.88 -12.97
C SER A 22 -11.64 -0.49 -12.82
N MET A 23 -12.32 -0.27 -13.94
CA MET A 23 -13.76 -0.04 -13.93
C MET A 23 -14.48 -1.37 -13.69
N ILE A 24 -15.29 -1.44 -12.63
CA ILE A 24 -16.04 -2.64 -12.28
C ILE A 24 -17.48 -2.55 -12.80
N THR A 25 -18.08 -1.35 -12.74
CA THR A 25 -19.37 -1.05 -13.38
C THR A 25 -19.41 0.45 -13.74
N GLN A 26 -20.43 0.87 -14.47
CA GLN A 26 -20.56 2.27 -14.89
C GLN A 26 -20.52 3.20 -13.67
N GLY A 27 -19.54 4.10 -13.66
CA GLY A 27 -19.34 5.06 -12.58
C GLY A 27 -18.69 4.50 -11.31
N VAL A 28 -18.30 3.22 -11.27
CA VAL A 28 -17.62 2.60 -10.12
C VAL A 28 -16.31 1.96 -10.56
N SER A 29 -15.23 2.31 -9.88
CA SER A 29 -13.91 1.72 -10.10
C SER A 29 -13.34 1.17 -8.81
N GLU A 30 -12.65 0.05 -8.90
CA GLU A 30 -11.79 -0.41 -7.82
C GLU A 30 -10.43 0.30 -7.90
N MET A 31 -9.76 0.38 -6.76
CA MET A 31 -8.40 0.90 -6.66
C MET A 31 -7.59 0.00 -5.74
N VAL A 32 -6.44 -0.45 -6.23
CA VAL A 32 -5.48 -1.23 -5.47
C VAL A 32 -4.17 -0.46 -5.43
N ALA A 33 -3.62 -0.30 -4.23
CA ALA A 33 -2.31 0.31 -4.00
C ALA A 33 -1.40 -0.69 -3.29
N TRP A 34 -0.14 -0.75 -3.70
CA TRP A 34 0.87 -1.63 -3.14
C TRP A 34 2.26 -0.98 -3.17
N GLY A 35 3.17 -1.49 -2.35
CA GLY A 35 4.55 -1.05 -2.25
C GLY A 35 5.33 -1.95 -1.28
N THR A 36 6.55 -1.54 -0.94
CA THR A 36 7.41 -2.26 0.00
C THR A 36 7.41 -1.53 1.33
N ALA A 37 6.97 -2.21 2.40
CA ALA A 37 7.09 -1.70 3.76
C ALA A 37 8.57 -1.75 4.20
N VAL A 38 9.09 -0.64 4.71
CA VAL A 38 10.49 -0.50 5.15
C VAL A 38 10.50 0.07 6.56
N GLY A 39 11.22 -0.61 7.46
CA GLY A 39 11.43 -0.22 8.85
C GLY A 39 12.93 -0.08 9.18
N PRO A 40 13.26 0.42 10.37
CA PRO A 40 14.64 0.45 10.85
C PRO A 40 15.21 -0.96 10.95
N ASP A 41 16.52 -1.09 10.73
CA ASP A 41 17.23 -2.33 11.02
C ASP A 41 17.21 -2.54 12.54
N GLN A 42 16.90 -3.77 12.98
CA GLN A 42 16.96 -4.13 14.39
C GLN A 42 18.25 -4.92 14.60
N ASP A 43 19.29 -4.22 15.07
CA ASP A 43 20.54 -4.83 15.55
C ASP A 43 20.29 -5.85 16.69
#